data_AF-A0A6B0UTQ3-F1
#
_entry.id   AF-A0A6B0UTQ3-F1
#
_cell.length_a   1.000
_cell.length_b   1.000
_cell.length_c   1.000
_cell.angle_alpha   90.00
_cell.angle_beta   90.00
_cell.angle_gamma   90.00
#
_symmetry.space_group_name_H-M   'P 1'
#
loop_
_entity.id
_entity.type
_entity.pdbx_description
1 polymer ?
#
loop_
_entity_poly.entity_id
_entity_poly.type
_entity_poly.pdbx_seq_one_letter_code
_entity_poly.pdbx_strand_id
1 'polypeptide(L)'
;MKNTGLSFFIIQTARLIVAMLVLLTICKPIAAGVDITGVENLAPNCKGTIKALCNKTKNGKLQKITVTPRKCEATCTYKPDSTPNMIQSDGVLIRKREHEIVHLPNRMPCAFGAECKNGNCICKFCNENINGKKSR
;
A
#
# COMPACT_ATOMS: atom_id res chain seq x y z
N MET A 1 15.44 -56.20 -26.63
CA MET A 1 15.75 -55.50 -25.35
C MET A 1 16.79 -54.44 -25.69
N LYS A 2 16.66 -53.15 -25.40
CA LYS A 2 15.84 -52.45 -24.41
C LYS A 2 15.84 -50.97 -24.83
N ASN A 3 14.70 -50.45 -25.32
CA ASN A 3 14.49 -49.03 -25.69
C ASN A 3 14.34 -48.15 -24.43
N THR A 4 15.06 -48.51 -23.37
CA THR A 4 14.77 -48.13 -21.98
C THR A 4 15.45 -46.82 -21.59
N GLY A 5 16.33 -46.28 -22.46
CA GLY A 5 16.97 -44.99 -22.26
C GLY A 5 16.01 -43.82 -22.51
N LEU A 6 15.35 -43.80 -23.66
CA LEU A 6 14.47 -42.69 -24.07
C LEU A 6 13.26 -42.52 -23.13
N SER A 7 12.68 -43.64 -22.67
CA SER A 7 11.57 -43.64 -21.72
C SER A 7 11.96 -43.09 -20.33
N PHE A 8 13.21 -43.29 -19.90
CA PHE A 8 13.67 -42.80 -18.60
C PHE A 8 13.84 -41.27 -18.58
N PHE A 9 14.37 -40.71 -19.68
CA PHE A 9 14.52 -39.26 -19.84
C PHE A 9 13.18 -38.51 -19.90
N ILE A 10 12.15 -39.11 -20.52
CA ILE A 10 10.81 -38.51 -20.61
C ILE A 10 10.11 -38.48 -19.24
N ILE A 11 10.27 -39.54 -18.44
CA ILE A 11 9.69 -39.61 -17.08
C ILE A 11 10.36 -38.59 -16.14
N GLN A 12 11.68 -38.39 -16.27
CA GLN A 12 12.44 -37.46 -15.44
C GLN A 12 12.16 -35.99 -15.78
N THR A 13 12.03 -35.67 -17.08
CA THR A 13 11.64 -34.31 -17.53
C THR A 13 10.21 -33.96 -17.13
N ALA A 14 9.27 -34.90 -17.21
CA ALA A 14 7.90 -34.70 -16.74
C ALA A 14 7.84 -34.37 -15.25
N ARG A 15 8.66 -35.01 -14.40
CA ARG A 15 8.72 -34.71 -12.95
C ARG A 15 9.28 -33.31 -12.64
N LEU A 16 10.29 -32.86 -13.39
CA LEU A 16 10.86 -31.52 -13.22
C LEU A 16 9.89 -30.42 -13.67
N ILE A 17 9.14 -30.65 -14.75
CA ILE A 17 8.13 -29.70 -15.24
C ILE A 17 6.98 -29.55 -14.23
N VAL A 18 6.52 -30.66 -13.64
CA VAL A 18 5.48 -30.65 -12.59
C VAL A 18 5.97 -29.91 -11.34
N ALA A 19 7.21 -30.12 -10.90
CA ALA A 19 7.77 -29.41 -9.74
C ALA A 19 7.87 -27.88 -9.96
N MET A 20 8.25 -27.44 -11.17
CA MET A 20 8.30 -26.02 -11.54
C MET A 20 6.90 -25.38 -11.62
N LEU A 21 5.89 -26.12 -12.09
CA LEU A 21 4.48 -25.67 -12.12
C LEU A 21 3.89 -25.52 -10.72
N VAL A 22 4.23 -26.41 -9.78
CA VAL A 22 3.80 -26.29 -8.37
C VAL A 22 4.37 -25.03 -7.71
N LEU A 23 5.64 -24.69 -7.98
CA LEU A 23 6.25 -23.44 -7.47
C LEU A 23 5.52 -22.17 -7.94
N LEU A 24 4.99 -22.17 -9.17
CA LEU A 24 4.23 -21.04 -9.72
C LEU A 24 2.87 -20.82 -9.02
N THR A 25 2.29 -21.85 -8.39
CA THR A 25 1.02 -21.70 -7.65
C THR A 25 1.16 -21.01 -6.28
N ILE A 26 2.39 -20.95 -5.74
CA ILE A 26 2.67 -20.35 -4.43
C ILE A 26 3.04 -18.86 -4.58
N CYS A 27 3.56 -18.49 -5.75
CA CYS A 27 3.77 -17.11 -6.13
C CYS A 27 2.41 -16.46 -6.43
N LYS A 28 1.73 -15.94 -5.39
CA LYS A 28 0.66 -14.95 -5.58
C LYS A 28 1.15 -13.94 -6.61
N PRO A 29 0.37 -13.64 -7.67
CA PRO A 29 0.76 -12.63 -8.61
C PRO A 29 1.00 -11.37 -7.78
N ILE A 30 2.22 -10.83 -7.86
CA ILE A 30 2.49 -9.46 -7.48
C ILE A 30 1.70 -8.65 -8.51
N ALA A 31 0.38 -8.56 -8.28
CA ALA A 31 -0.52 -7.75 -9.05
C ALA A 31 0.17 -6.39 -9.11
N ALA A 32 0.51 -5.93 -10.31
CA ALA A 32 1.23 -4.68 -10.57
C ALA A 32 0.65 -3.59 -9.67
N GLY A 33 1.25 -3.46 -8.51
CA GLY A 33 0.54 -3.07 -7.30
C GLY A 33 1.08 -1.73 -6.92
N VAL A 34 0.16 -0.81 -6.63
CA VAL A 34 0.50 0.49 -6.06
C VAL A 34 1.58 0.30 -5.00
N ASP A 35 2.74 0.94 -5.19
CA ASP A 35 3.84 0.88 -4.25
C ASP A 35 3.43 1.60 -2.96
N ILE A 36 3.49 0.94 -1.80
CA ILE A 36 3.10 1.53 -0.52
C ILE A 36 4.28 1.46 0.44
N THR A 37 4.75 2.62 0.88
CA THR A 37 5.89 2.80 1.78
C THR A 37 5.47 3.49 3.08
N GLY A 38 6.24 3.32 4.17
CA GLY A 38 5.95 3.94 5.47
C GLY A 38 4.88 3.20 6.29
N VAL A 39 4.66 1.92 5.97
CA VAL A 39 3.64 1.05 6.58
C VAL A 39 4.25 -0.17 7.27
N GLU A 40 5.57 -0.17 7.46
CA GLU A 40 6.35 -1.32 7.94
C GLU A 40 5.96 -1.72 9.37
N ASN A 41 5.55 -0.73 10.17
CA ASN A 41 5.12 -0.91 11.56
C ASN A 41 3.59 -1.03 11.71
N LEU A 42 2.85 -1.13 10.60
CA LEU A 42 1.40 -1.23 10.60
C LEU A 42 0.95 -2.66 10.32
N ALA A 43 -0.20 -3.02 10.88
CA ALA A 43 -0.81 -4.31 10.62
C ALA A 43 -1.17 -4.45 9.11
N PRO A 44 -1.09 -5.65 8.52
CA PRO A 44 -1.32 -5.85 7.08
C PRO A 44 -2.67 -5.32 6.58
N ASN A 45 -3.72 -5.38 7.40
CA ASN A 45 -5.05 -4.86 7.10
C ASN A 45 -5.09 -3.33 6.96
N CYS A 46 -4.15 -2.59 7.57
CA CYS A 46 -4.06 -1.13 7.42
C CYS A 46 -3.73 -0.72 5.98
N LYS A 47 -2.99 -1.54 5.22
CA LYS A 47 -2.60 -1.24 3.83
C LYS A 47 -3.83 -1.06 2.92
N GLY A 48 -4.87 -1.87 3.14
CA GLY A 48 -6.12 -1.77 2.38
C GLY A 48 -6.84 -0.45 2.62
N THR A 49 -6.96 -0.03 3.90
CA THR A 49 -7.55 1.25 4.29
C THR A 49 -6.77 2.43 3.66
N ILE A 50 -5.45 2.43 3.76
CA ILE A 50 -4.60 3.48 3.17
C ILE A 50 -4.79 3.58 1.66
N LYS A 51 -4.82 2.43 0.97
CA LYS A 51 -5.02 2.39 -0.49
C LYS A 51 -6.37 2.97 -0.89
N ALA A 52 -7.42 2.74 -0.11
CA ALA A 52 -8.75 3.29 -0.35
C ALA A 52 -8.78 4.83 -0.23
N LEU A 53 -8.00 5.42 0.69
CA LEU A 53 -7.91 6.88 0.83
C LEU A 53 -7.36 7.57 -0.44
N CYS A 54 -6.42 6.91 -1.12
CA CYS A 54 -5.78 7.39 -2.33
C CYS A 54 -6.47 6.95 -3.62
N ASN A 55 -7.57 6.20 -3.55
CA ASN A 55 -8.23 5.67 -4.75
C ASN A 55 -9.16 6.71 -5.38
N LYS A 56 -8.58 7.76 -5.96
CA LYS A 56 -9.32 8.81 -6.67
C LYS A 56 -9.08 8.71 -8.17
N THR A 57 -10.07 8.19 -8.89
CA THR A 57 -10.05 8.05 -10.36
C THR A 57 -9.84 9.37 -11.10
N LYS A 58 -10.22 10.50 -10.48
CA LYS A 58 -10.04 11.86 -11.04
C LYS A 58 -8.57 12.31 -11.12
N ASN A 59 -7.62 11.69 -10.44
CA ASN A 59 -6.21 12.09 -10.53
C ASN A 59 -5.39 11.16 -11.45
N GLY A 60 -6.05 10.20 -12.10
CA GLY A 60 -5.41 9.19 -12.95
C GLY A 60 -5.07 7.91 -12.19
N LYS A 61 -4.18 7.10 -12.75
CA LYS A 61 -3.79 5.82 -12.15
C LYS A 61 -2.86 6.04 -10.96
N LEU A 62 -3.28 5.60 -9.77
CA LEU A 62 -2.44 5.61 -8.57
C LEU A 62 -1.18 4.77 -8.77
N GLN A 63 -0.02 5.36 -8.52
CA GLN A 63 1.29 4.73 -8.73
C GLN A 63 1.97 4.40 -7.41
N LYS A 64 2.00 5.35 -6.47
CA LYS A 64 2.70 5.22 -5.20
C LYS A 64 1.91 5.88 -4.07
N ILE A 65 2.01 5.30 -2.88
CA ILE A 65 1.55 5.87 -1.62
C ILE A 65 2.73 5.92 -0.66
N THR A 66 3.02 7.10 -0.12
CA THR A 66 4.01 7.28 0.94
C THR A 66 3.30 7.68 2.21
N VAL A 67 3.28 6.79 3.20
CA VAL A 67 2.62 7.05 4.48
C VAL A 67 3.62 7.68 5.44
N THR A 68 3.19 8.73 6.13
CA THR A 68 3.99 9.39 7.17
C THR A 68 3.21 9.30 8.48
N PRO A 69 3.26 8.16 9.21
CA PRO A 69 2.39 7.92 10.37
C PRO A 69 2.48 9.03 11.42
N ARG A 70 3.70 9.51 11.71
CA ARG A 70 3.96 10.60 12.68
C ARG A 70 3.24 11.92 12.36
N LYS A 71 2.98 12.18 11.08
CA LYS A 71 2.22 13.35 10.61
C LYS A 71 0.74 13.05 10.39
N CYS A 72 0.30 11.81 10.59
CA CYS A 72 -1.05 11.37 10.29
C CYS A 72 -1.48 11.69 8.85
N GLU A 73 -0.56 11.49 7.90
CA GLU A 73 -0.74 11.82 6.49
C GLU A 73 -0.28 10.68 5.58
N ALA A 74 -0.86 10.61 4.40
CA ALA A 74 -0.37 9.82 3.27
C ALA A 74 -0.28 10.70 2.02
N THR A 75 0.83 10.60 1.31
CA THR A 75 1.03 11.22 0.00
C THR A 75 0.70 10.21 -1.08
N CYS A 76 -0.35 10.49 -1.85
CA CYS A 76 -0.78 9.74 -3.00
C CYS A 76 -0.11 10.35 -4.25
N THR A 77 0.68 9.56 -4.97
CA THR A 77 1.29 9.93 -6.26
C THR A 77 0.59 9.20 -7.39
N TYR A 78 0.09 9.96 -8.36
CA TYR A 78 -0.63 9.46 -9.51
C TYR A 78 0.25 9.61 -10.75
N LYS A 79 0.22 8.59 -11.62
CA LYS A 79 0.85 8.69 -12.93
C LYS A 79 -0.05 9.58 -13.81
N PRO A 80 0.47 10.66 -14.40
CA PRO A 80 -0.29 11.44 -15.36
C PRO A 80 -0.58 10.54 -16.59
N ASP A 81 -1.85 10.31 -16.87
CA ASP A 81 -2.25 9.65 -18.12
C ASP A 81 -2.02 10.60 -19.30
N SER A 82 -1.88 10.08 -20.52
CA SER A 82 -1.71 10.83 -21.78
C SER A 82 -2.86 11.79 -22.13
N THR A 83 -3.93 11.79 -21.33
CA THR A 83 -5.09 12.69 -21.44
C THR A 83 -4.75 14.11 -20.95
N PRO A 84 -5.50 15.14 -21.40
CA PRO A 84 -5.29 16.52 -20.98
C PRO A 84 -5.19 16.67 -19.46
N ASN A 85 -4.34 17.59 -19.00
CA ASN A 85 -4.15 17.94 -17.57
C ASN A 85 -5.41 18.51 -16.90
N MET A 86 -6.54 18.59 -17.61
CA MET A 86 -7.82 19.13 -17.16
C MET A 86 -8.88 18.06 -17.34
N ILE A 87 -9.62 17.75 -16.28
CA ILE A 87 -10.78 16.86 -16.32
C ILE A 87 -12.03 17.70 -16.06
N GLN A 88 -13.06 17.52 -16.88
CA GLN A 88 -14.37 18.07 -16.59
C GLN A 88 -15.04 17.20 -15.52
N SER A 89 -15.23 17.74 -14.33
CA SER A 89 -15.97 17.12 -13.24
C SER A 89 -17.07 18.08 -12.83
N ASP A 90 -18.32 17.65 -12.97
CA ASP A 90 -19.49 18.43 -12.55
C ASP A 90 -19.58 19.81 -13.24
N GLY A 91 -19.29 19.84 -14.55
CA GLY A 91 -19.28 21.07 -15.35
C GLY A 91 -18.03 21.95 -15.19
N VAL A 92 -17.16 21.68 -14.21
CA VAL A 92 -15.95 22.48 -13.93
C VAL A 92 -14.69 21.75 -14.41
N LEU A 93 -13.76 22.49 -15.03
CA LEU A 93 -12.45 21.98 -15.40
C LEU A 93 -11.53 21.94 -14.17
N ILE A 94 -11.15 20.74 -13.74
CA ILE A 94 -10.24 20.51 -12.62
C ILE A 94 -8.90 20.03 -13.13
N ARG A 95 -7.81 20.69 -12.70
CA ARG A 95 -6.46 20.26 -13.02
C ARG A 95 -6.12 18.93 -12.34
N LYS A 96 -5.65 17.93 -13.10
CA LYS A 96 -5.11 16.68 -12.56
C LYS A 96 -3.95 17.01 -11.63
N ARG A 97 -4.00 16.52 -10.40
CA ARG A 97 -2.90 16.65 -9.43
C ARG A 97 -2.04 15.40 -9.49
N GLU A 98 -0.75 15.58 -9.76
CA GLU A 98 0.24 14.48 -9.71
C GLU A 98 0.41 13.94 -8.28
N HIS A 99 0.19 14.81 -7.29
CA HIS A 99 0.34 14.51 -5.88
C HIS A 99 -0.86 15.02 -5.08
N GLU A 100 -1.28 14.22 -4.10
CA GLU A 100 -2.31 14.60 -3.15
C GLU A 100 -1.92 14.13 -1.75
N ILE A 101 -2.07 15.02 -0.76
CA ILE A 101 -1.90 14.66 0.64
C ILE A 101 -3.29 14.40 1.22
N VAL A 102 -3.45 13.24 1.84
CA VAL A 102 -4.69 12.85 2.53
C VAL A 102 -4.39 12.58 4.00
N HIS A 103 -5.31 12.96 4.88
CA HIS A 103 -5.18 12.67 6.30
C HIS A 103 -5.52 11.20 6.60
N LEU A 104 -4.73 10.59 7.49
CA LEU A 104 -5.03 9.28 8.04
C LEU A 104 -6.26 9.38 8.97
N PRO A 105 -7.10 8.33 9.01
CA PRO A 105 -8.30 8.32 9.83
C PRO A 105 -7.97 8.42 11.33
N ASN A 106 -8.93 8.96 12.08
CA ASN A 106 -8.83 8.99 13.54
C ASN A 106 -8.65 7.57 14.10
N ARG A 107 -7.91 7.46 15.21
CA ARG A 107 -7.51 6.20 15.88
C ARG A 107 -6.48 5.35 15.13
N MET A 108 -6.03 5.79 13.96
CA MET A 108 -4.95 5.08 13.27
C MET A 108 -3.65 5.19 14.08
N PRO A 109 -2.92 4.09 14.33
CA PRO A 109 -1.67 4.15 15.08
C PRO A 109 -0.62 4.96 14.30
N CYS A 110 -0.07 5.98 14.94
CA CYS A 110 0.94 6.87 14.37
C CYS A 110 2.33 6.69 14.99
N ALA A 111 2.37 6.16 16.23
CA ALA A 111 3.56 5.77 16.96
C ALA A 111 3.20 4.80 18.08
N PHE A 112 4.20 4.34 18.85
CA PHE A 112 3.97 3.49 20.01
C PHE A 112 3.02 4.17 21.01
N GLY A 113 1.85 3.56 21.23
CA GLY A 113 0.82 4.09 22.13
C GLY A 113 0.18 5.41 21.70
N ALA A 114 0.40 5.85 20.46
CA ALA A 114 -0.13 7.11 19.94
C ALA A 114 -1.06 6.88 18.75
N GLU A 115 -2.10 7.70 18.68
CA GLU A 115 -3.16 7.60 17.68
C GLU A 115 -3.36 8.92 16.95
N CYS A 116 -3.75 8.85 15.68
CA CYS A 116 -4.19 10.00 14.93
C CYS A 116 -5.50 10.55 15.48
N LYS A 117 -5.55 11.86 15.70
CA LYS A 117 -6.76 12.61 16.06
C LYS A 117 -6.72 13.97 15.38
N ASN A 118 -7.69 14.22 14.51
CA ASN A 118 -7.83 15.48 13.76
C ASN A 118 -6.53 15.86 13.01
N GLY A 119 -5.91 14.89 12.34
CA GLY A 119 -4.65 15.09 11.60
C GLY A 119 -3.39 15.19 12.46
N ASN A 120 -3.49 15.08 13.78
CA ASN A 120 -2.33 15.12 14.68
C ASN A 120 -2.07 13.76 15.31
N CYS A 121 -0.80 13.40 15.50
CA CYS A 121 -0.42 12.20 16.25
C CYS A 121 -0.43 12.50 17.75
N ILE A 122 -1.37 11.91 18.49
CA ILE A 122 -1.59 12.17 19.91
C ILE A 122 -1.15 10.97 20.74
N CYS A 123 -0.17 11.18 21.61
CA CYS A 123 0.21 10.22 22.64
C CYS A 123 -0.45 10.64 23.96
N LYS A 124 -1.49 9.90 24.40
CA LYS A 124 -2.19 10.19 25.66
C LYS A 124 -1.24 10.15 26.86
N PHE A 125 -0.40 9.11 26.92
CA PHE A 125 0.58 8.97 27.98
C PHE A 125 1.50 10.19 28.09
N CYS A 126 2.02 10.71 26.98
CA CYS A 126 2.85 11.91 27.01
C CYS A 126 2.03 13.16 27.40
N ASN A 127 0.83 13.33 26.86
CA ASN A 127 0.02 14.53 27.12
C ASN A 127 -0.53 14.61 28.54
N GLU A 128 -0.92 13.47 29.12
CA GLU A 128 -1.38 13.36 30.51
C GLU A 128 -0.22 13.57 31.49
N ASN A 129 1.00 13.15 31.13
CA ASN A 129 2.19 13.41 31.95
C ASN A 129 2.70 14.86 31.84
N ILE A 130 2.47 15.55 30.72
CA ILE A 130 2.80 16.98 30.56
C ILE A 130 1.81 17.86 31.34
N ASN A 131 0.53 17.52 31.33
CA ASN A 131 -0.53 18.32 31.98
C ASN A 131 -0.83 17.90 33.43
N GLY A 132 -0.30 16.75 33.89
CA GLY A 132 -0.74 16.11 35.13
C GLY A 132 0.31 15.86 36.22
N LYS A 133 1.62 16.06 36.01
CA LYS A 133 2.64 15.90 37.07
C LYS A 133 3.87 16.80 36.82
N LYS A 134 4.00 17.99 37.43
CA LYS A 134 4.55 18.16 38.80
C LYS A 134 3.77 17.40 39.89
N SER A 135 4.12 16.14 40.09
CA SER A 135 3.79 15.35 41.28
C SER A 135 4.85 14.25 41.28
N ARG A 136 5.88 14.25 42.13
CA ARG A 136 6.10 14.73 43.49
C ARG A 136 7.50 15.32 43.58
#